data_AF-A0A945J750-F1
#
_entry.id   AF-A0A945J750-F1
#
_cell.length_a   1.000
_cell.length_b   1.000
_cell.length_c   1.000
_cell.angle_alpha   90.00
_cell.angle_beta   90.00
_cell.angle_gamma   90.00
#
_symmetry.space_group_name_H-M   'P 1'
#
loop_
_entity.id
_entity.type
_entity.pdbx_description
1 polymer ?
#
loop_
_entity_poly.entity_id
_entity_poly.type
_entity_poly.pdbx_seq_one_letter_code
_entity_poly.pdbx_strand_id
1 'polypeptide(L)'
;MKKILFAMLLSLFLSAPAFADNGPLSFPMREGSSSSAHEHNEEGISHYNQGHYDVALKHFSMASSIDSGVGEAHYNEALCLDKLGRHGDATNHFYAARKYAHGNSAILQSKILNAHAPMKREGS
;
A
#
# COMPACT_ATOMS: atom_id res chain seq x y z
N MET A 1 -30.59 32.70 34.75
CA MET A 1 -29.16 32.47 35.04
C MET A 1 -28.65 31.34 34.14
N LYS A 2 -27.63 31.63 33.30
CA LYS A 2 -26.58 30.75 32.70
C LYS A 2 -26.88 29.22 32.71
N LYS A 3 -26.95 28.47 31.60
CA LYS A 3 -25.94 28.10 30.56
C LYS A 3 -26.29 26.62 30.19
N ILE A 4 -26.28 26.04 28.99
CA ILE A 4 -25.24 25.85 27.97
C ILE A 4 -25.94 25.31 26.70
N LEU A 5 -25.55 25.84 25.54
CA LEU A 5 -25.74 25.30 24.19
C LEU A 5 -24.73 24.17 23.96
N PHE A 6 -25.08 23.00 23.37
CA PHE A 6 -24.10 22.27 22.53
C PHE A 6 -24.75 21.21 21.60
N ALA A 7 -24.71 21.53 20.31
CA ALA A 7 -24.50 20.72 19.10
C ALA A 7 -25.16 19.33 18.92
N MET A 8 -25.94 19.24 17.84
CA MET A 8 -26.17 18.03 17.06
C MET A 8 -24.83 17.39 16.63
N LEU A 9 -24.71 16.07 16.71
CA LEU A 9 -23.79 15.31 15.87
C LEU A 9 -24.40 13.95 15.55
N LEU A 10 -24.97 13.90 14.34
CA LEU A 10 -25.35 12.70 13.62
C LEU A 10 -24.07 11.95 13.26
N SER A 11 -23.69 10.94 14.05
CA SER A 11 -22.64 10.01 13.66
C SER A 11 -23.22 9.04 12.62
N LEU A 12 -23.08 9.44 11.36
CA LEU A 12 -23.33 8.64 10.18
C LEU A 12 -22.53 7.33 10.28
N PHE A 13 -23.21 6.19 10.24
CA PHE A 13 -22.57 4.89 10.04
C PHE A 13 -21.89 4.89 8.67
N LEU A 14 -20.59 5.17 8.61
CA LEU A 14 -19.81 4.92 7.41
C LEU A 14 -19.52 3.42 7.40
N SER A 15 -20.45 2.61 6.90
CA SER A 15 -20.10 1.27 6.46
C SER A 15 -19.15 1.44 5.28
N ALA A 16 -17.84 1.36 5.54
CA ALA A 16 -16.88 1.23 4.45
C ALA A 16 -17.28 -0.03 3.68
N PRO A 17 -17.57 0.05 2.37
CA PRO A 17 -17.77 -1.14 1.58
C PRO A 17 -16.48 -1.95 1.68
N ALA A 18 -16.61 -3.20 2.11
CA ALA A 18 -15.54 -4.19 2.11
C ALA A 18 -15.22 -4.56 0.65
N PHE A 19 -14.61 -3.62 -0.08
CA PHE A 19 -13.89 -3.95 -1.29
C PHE A 19 -12.60 -4.64 -0.83
N ALA A 20 -12.72 -5.95 -0.59
CA ALA A 20 -11.60 -6.85 -0.46
C ALA A 20 -10.94 -6.99 -1.85
N ASP A 21 -10.36 -5.90 -2.33
CA ASP A 21 -9.26 -5.96 -3.27
C ASP A 21 -8.00 -5.77 -2.43
N ASN A 22 -7.01 -6.65 -2.58
CA ASN A 22 -5.90 -6.81 -1.63
C ASN A 22 -5.18 -5.47 -1.42
N GLY A 23 -5.54 -4.79 -0.33
CA GLY A 23 -5.02 -3.49 0.07
C GLY A 23 -3.54 -3.53 0.43
N PRO A 24 -2.99 -2.45 0.99
CA PRO A 24 -1.58 -2.41 1.30
C PRO A 24 -1.21 -3.49 2.32
N LEU A 25 -0.02 -4.06 2.14
CA LEU A 25 0.52 -5.18 2.92
C LEU A 25 1.38 -4.64 4.07
N SER A 26 1.32 -5.30 5.23
CA SER A 26 2.23 -4.95 6.33
C SER A 26 3.67 -5.31 5.98
N PHE A 27 4.61 -4.55 6.52
CA PHE A 27 6.02 -4.74 6.26
C PHE A 27 6.54 -5.91 7.12
N PRO A 28 7.24 -6.91 6.54
CA PRO A 28 7.71 -8.04 7.30
C PRO A 28 8.79 -7.63 8.30
N MET A 29 8.61 -7.99 9.58
CA MET A 29 9.68 -7.92 10.57
C MET A 29 10.52 -9.20 10.51
N ARG A 30 11.53 -9.21 9.64
CA ARG A 30 12.56 -10.26 9.58
C ARG A 30 13.88 -9.76 10.16
N GLU A 31 14.76 -10.69 10.52
CA GLU A 31 16.11 -10.36 10.99
C GLU A 31 16.84 -9.53 9.91
N GLY A 32 17.27 -8.31 10.27
CA GLY A 32 17.86 -7.35 9.34
C GLY A 32 16.89 -6.34 8.71
N SER A 33 15.58 -6.44 8.93
CA SER A 33 14.62 -5.42 8.50
C SER A 33 14.69 -4.15 9.34
N SER A 34 14.60 -3.00 8.69
CA SER A 34 14.67 -1.69 9.35
C SER A 34 13.35 -1.35 10.04
N SER A 35 13.39 -1.12 11.35
CA SER A 35 12.22 -0.63 12.12
C SER A 35 11.65 0.66 11.54
N SER A 36 12.51 1.54 11.03
CA SER A 36 12.09 2.79 10.39
C SER A 36 11.36 2.57 9.06
N ALA A 37 11.74 1.55 8.28
CA ALA A 37 11.00 1.17 7.08
C ALA A 37 9.60 0.64 7.44
N HIS A 38 9.52 -0.17 8.48
CA HIS A 38 8.25 -0.66 9.00
C HIS A 38 7.33 0.47 9.48
N GLU A 39 7.85 1.42 10.27
CA GLU A 39 7.08 2.58 10.75
C GLU A 39 6.51 3.40 9.57
N HIS A 40 7.33 3.69 8.56
CA HIS A 40 6.85 4.36 7.37
C HIS A 40 5.80 3.54 6.61
N ASN A 41 5.92 2.22 6.54
CA ASN A 41 4.91 1.40 5.91
C ASN A 41 3.57 1.45 6.65
N GLU A 42 3.57 1.38 7.99
CA GLU A 42 2.34 1.45 8.78
C GLU A 42 1.65 2.82 8.65
N GLU A 43 2.41 3.92 8.65
CA GLU A 43 1.85 5.25 8.37
C GLU A 43 1.30 5.36 6.94
N GLY A 44 1.99 4.76 5.97
CA GLY A 44 1.50 4.65 4.59
C GLY A 44 0.17 3.91 4.50
N ILE A 45 0.02 2.79 5.22
CA ILE A 45 -1.24 2.03 5.30
C ILE A 45 -2.35 2.90 5.89
N SER A 46 -2.07 3.60 6.99
CA SER A 46 -3.03 4.50 7.64
C SER A 46 -3.55 5.57 6.67
N HIS A 47 -2.64 6.24 5.95
CA HIS A 47 -3.01 7.24 4.95
C HIS A 47 -3.73 6.64 3.73
N TYR A 48 -3.33 5.47 3.25
CA TYR A 48 -3.98 4.79 2.13
C TYR A 48 -5.44 4.45 2.46
N ASN A 49 -5.70 3.94 3.66
CA ASN A 49 -7.04 3.58 4.12
C ASN A 49 -7.96 4.80 4.27
N GLN A 50 -7.39 6.00 4.45
CA GLN A 50 -8.11 7.27 4.46
C GLN A 50 -8.30 7.87 3.05
N GLY A 51 -7.74 7.26 2.01
CA GLY A 51 -7.76 7.77 0.64
C GLY A 51 -6.72 8.85 0.34
N HIS A 52 -5.79 9.12 1.26
CA HIS A 52 -4.70 10.09 1.11
C HIS A 52 -3.53 9.50 0.32
N TYR A 53 -3.77 9.11 -0.94
CA TYR A 53 -2.82 8.30 -1.72
C TYR A 53 -1.48 8.99 -2.01
N ASP A 54 -1.46 10.32 -2.12
CA ASP A 54 -0.24 11.11 -2.30
C ASP A 54 0.64 11.12 -1.04
N VAL A 55 0.03 11.16 0.15
CA VAL A 55 0.73 11.08 1.43
C VAL A 55 1.21 9.66 1.69
N ALA A 56 0.34 8.67 1.45
CA ALA A 56 0.69 7.25 1.54
C ALA A 56 1.88 6.91 0.63
N LEU A 57 1.90 7.45 -0.59
CA LEU A 57 3.01 7.27 -1.53
C LEU A 57 4.34 7.74 -0.94
N LYS A 58 4.40 8.92 -0.30
CA LYS A 58 5.64 9.43 0.31
C LYS A 58 6.17 8.47 1.38
N HIS A 59 5.27 7.93 2.20
CA HIS A 59 5.60 6.98 3.24
C HIS A 59 6.10 5.65 2.68
N PHE A 60 5.39 5.05 1.72
CA PHE A 60 5.84 3.81 1.08
C PHE A 60 7.15 3.97 0.31
N SER A 61 7.36 5.13 -0.34
CA SER A 61 8.62 5.44 -1.03
C SER A 61 9.81 5.55 -0.06
N MET A 62 9.57 6.08 1.15
CA MET A 62 10.59 6.09 2.20
C MET A 62 10.89 4.67 2.69
N ALA A 63 9.86 3.85 2.91
CA ALA A 63 10.04 2.44 3.31
C ALA A 63 10.84 1.65 2.26
N SER A 64 10.51 1.79 0.97
CA SER A 64 11.21 1.12 -0.14
C SER A 64 12.63 1.67 -0.37
N SER A 65 12.88 2.93 -0.02
CA SER A 65 14.22 3.52 -0.07
C SER A 65 15.13 3.02 1.06
N ILE A 66 14.56 2.79 2.25
CA ILE A 66 15.30 2.27 3.41
C ILE A 66 15.61 0.78 3.23
N ASP A 67 14.64 0.00 2.74
CA ASP A 67 14.82 -1.43 2.47
C ASP A 67 14.20 -1.80 1.11
N SER A 68 15.03 -1.66 0.07
CA SER A 68 14.66 -1.97 -1.32
C SER A 68 14.54 -3.48 -1.60
N GLY A 69 14.85 -4.35 -0.62
CA GLY A 69 14.77 -5.80 -0.75
C GLY A 69 13.43 -6.39 -0.29
N VAL A 70 12.45 -5.54 0.05
CA VAL A 70 11.14 -5.92 0.58
C VAL A 70 10.05 -5.66 -0.45
N GLY A 71 9.42 -6.75 -0.90
CA GLY A 71 8.40 -6.70 -1.95
C GLY A 71 7.14 -5.93 -1.53
N GLU A 72 6.77 -5.98 -0.25
CA GLU A 72 5.59 -5.33 0.31
C GLU A 72 5.65 -3.80 0.19
N ALA A 73 6.82 -3.21 0.46
CA ALA A 73 7.01 -1.76 0.32
C ALA A 73 6.81 -1.30 -1.14
N HIS A 74 7.39 -2.04 -2.10
CA HIS A 74 7.18 -1.77 -3.52
C HIS A 74 5.74 -2.04 -3.97
N TYR A 75 5.09 -3.08 -3.44
CA TYR A 75 3.68 -3.37 -3.74
C TYR A 75 2.77 -2.21 -3.30
N ASN A 76 2.98 -1.71 -2.09
CA ASN A 76 2.20 -0.61 -1.52
C ASN A 76 2.42 0.70 -2.27
N GLU A 77 3.67 1.00 -2.62
CA GLU A 77 4.02 2.13 -3.47
C GLU A 77 3.32 2.05 -4.84
N ALA A 78 3.30 0.86 -5.46
CA ALA A 78 2.60 0.62 -6.72
C ALA A 78 1.08 0.81 -6.61
N LEU A 79 0.44 0.37 -5.51
CA LEU A 79 -0.98 0.60 -5.27
C LEU A 79 -1.30 2.11 -5.22
N CYS A 80 -0.49 2.90 -4.53
CA CYS A 80 -0.68 4.35 -4.49
C CYS A 80 -0.51 4.99 -5.88
N LEU A 81 0.53 4.58 -6.62
CA LEU A 81 0.77 5.08 -7.97
C LEU A 81 -0.39 4.76 -8.92
N ASP A 82 -0.96 3.55 -8.83
CA ASP A 82 -2.15 3.18 -9.58
C ASP A 82 -3.36 4.04 -9.22
N LYS A 83 -3.65 4.22 -7.92
CA LYS A 83 -4.74 5.08 -7.45
C LYS A 83 -4.60 6.55 -7.88
N LEU A 84 -3.36 7.01 -8.08
CA LEU A 84 -3.04 8.35 -8.57
C LEU A 84 -3.00 8.44 -10.11
N GLY A 85 -3.30 7.36 -10.83
CA GLY A 85 -3.29 7.32 -12.30
C GLY A 85 -1.88 7.26 -12.93
N ARG A 86 -0.84 7.05 -12.12
CA ARG A 86 0.57 6.95 -12.55
C ARG A 86 0.91 5.51 -12.92
N HIS A 87 0.16 4.94 -13.86
CA HIS A 87 0.22 3.51 -14.16
C HIS A 87 1.59 3.01 -14.67
N GLY A 88 2.35 3.84 -15.38
CA GLY A 88 3.71 3.48 -15.82
C GLY A 88 4.68 3.27 -14.65
N ASP A 89 4.64 4.17 -13.68
CA ASP A 89 5.45 4.05 -12.46
C ASP A 89 4.96 2.87 -11.62
N ALA A 90 3.63 2.69 -11.50
CA ALA A 90 3.05 1.55 -10.81
C ALA A 90 3.55 0.22 -11.39
N THR A 91 3.61 0.09 -12.71
CA THR A 91 4.16 -1.11 -13.38
C THR A 91 5.60 -1.39 -12.98
N ASN A 92 6.46 -0.37 -12.90
CA ASN A 92 7.86 -0.55 -12.47
C ASN A 92 7.94 -1.08 -11.03
N HIS A 93 7.16 -0.49 -10.11
CA HIS A 93 7.12 -0.94 -8.72
C HIS A 93 6.47 -2.32 -8.56
N PHE A 94 5.47 -2.68 -9.37
CA PHE A 94 4.91 -4.02 -9.38
C PHE A 94 5.91 -5.09 -9.86
N TYR A 95 6.77 -4.78 -10.83
CA TYR A 95 7.89 -5.66 -11.18
C TYR A 95 8.90 -5.82 -10.04
N ALA A 96 9.24 -4.72 -9.35
CA ALA A 96 10.11 -4.78 -8.17
C ALA A 96 9.46 -5.60 -7.04
N ALA A 97 8.18 -5.38 -6.75
CA ALA A 97 7.41 -6.14 -5.76
C ALA A 97 7.45 -7.64 -6.06
N ARG A 98 7.23 -8.04 -7.32
CA ARG A 98 7.36 -9.45 -7.75
C ARG A 98 8.77 -9.99 -7.54
N LYS A 99 9.79 -9.24 -7.96
CA LYS A 99 11.21 -9.63 -7.83
C LYS A 99 11.59 -9.89 -6.36
N TYR A 100 11.09 -9.06 -5.44
CA TYR A 100 11.38 -9.12 -4.01
C TYR A 100 10.26 -9.78 -3.19
N ALA A 101 9.36 -10.53 -3.83
CA ALA A 101 8.25 -11.17 -3.13
C ALA A 101 8.72 -12.30 -2.20
N HIS A 102 9.88 -12.92 -2.45
CA HIS A 102 10.41 -14.05 -1.65
C HIS A 102 9.37 -15.16 -1.40
N GLY A 103 8.52 -15.45 -2.40
CA GLY A 103 7.45 -16.44 -2.28
C GLY A 103 6.16 -15.94 -1.61
N ASN A 104 6.08 -14.66 -1.25
CA ASN A 104 4.86 -14.05 -0.72
C ASN A 104 3.74 -14.14 -1.77
N SER A 105 2.80 -15.06 -1.53
CA SER A 105 1.70 -15.34 -2.44
C SER A 105 0.71 -14.20 -2.54
N ALA A 106 0.59 -13.34 -1.52
CA ALA A 106 -0.27 -12.15 -1.60
C ALA A 106 0.20 -11.18 -2.68
N ILE A 107 1.51 -11.06 -2.87
CA ILE A 107 2.11 -10.28 -3.95
C ILE A 107 1.97 -11.03 -5.28
N LEU A 108 2.47 -12.27 -5.35
CA LEU A 108 2.58 -13.01 -6.61
C LEU A 108 1.23 -13.34 -7.26
N GLN A 109 0.18 -13.54 -6.45
CA GLN A 109 -1.17 -13.82 -6.91
C GLN A 109 -2.06 -12.58 -6.97
N SER A 110 -1.54 -11.39 -6.63
CA SER A 110 -2.31 -10.14 -6.71
C SER A 110 -2.76 -9.88 -8.15
N LYS A 111 -4.07 -9.67 -8.32
CA LYS A 111 -4.68 -9.43 -9.64
C LYS A 111 -4.17 -8.15 -10.27
N ILE A 112 -4.11 -7.06 -9.49
CA ILE A 112 -3.63 -5.76 -9.96
C ILE A 112 -2.14 -5.82 -10.35
N LEU A 113 -1.31 -6.47 -9.55
CA LEU A 113 0.09 -6.69 -9.89
C LEU A 113 0.21 -7.48 -11.20
N ASN A 114 -0.55 -8.57 -11.36
CA ASN A 114 -0.51 -9.39 -12.57
C ASN A 114 -1.06 -8.65 -13.82
N ALA A 115 -1.96 -7.69 -13.64
CA ALA A 115 -2.48 -6.85 -14.71
C ALA A 115 -1.43 -5.83 -15.20
N HIS A 116 -0.70 -5.19 -14.28
CA HIS A 116 0.36 -4.24 -14.61
C HIS A 116 1.66 -4.92 -15.08
N ALA A 117 2.07 -5.97 -14.37
CA ALA A 117 3.36 -6.63 -14.49
C ALA A 117 3.14 -8.14 -14.71
N PRO A 118 2.58 -8.54 -15.87
CA PRO A 118 2.32 -9.95 -16.17
C PRO A 118 3.64 -10.74 -16.21
N MET A 119 3.59 -12.01 -15.79
CA MET A 119 4.71 -12.92 -16.00
C MET A 119 4.93 -13.11 -17.49
N LYS A 120 6.17 -12.99 -17.94
CA LYS A 120 6.54 -13.51 -19.25
C LYS A 120 6.29 -15.01 -19.20
N ARG A 121 5.44 -15.52 -20.10
CA ARG A 121 5.33 -16.97 -20.27
C ARG A 121 6.65 -17.44 -20.87
N GLU A 122 7.26 -18.45 -20.28
CA GLU A 122 8.41 -19.09 -20.93
C GLU A 122 7.93 -19.62 -22.30
N GLY A 123 8.56 -19.14 -23.38
CA GLY A 123 8.26 -19.56 -24.75
C GLY A 123 7.48 -18.58 -25.65
N SER A 124 7.28 -17.31 -25.24
CA SER A 124 6.78 -16.24 -26.14
C SER A 124 7.89 -15.41 -26.76
#